data_AF-J9DLV2-F1
#
_entry.id   AF-J9DLV2-F1
#
_cell.length_a   1.000
_cell.length_b   1.000
_cell.length_c   1.000
_cell.angle_alpha   90.00
_cell.angle_beta   90.00
_cell.angle_gamma   90.00
#
_symmetry.space_group_name_H-M   'P 1'
#
loop_
_entity.id
_entity.type
_entity.pdbx_description
1 polymer ?
#
loop_
_entity_poly.entity_id
_entity_poly.type
_entity_poly.pdbx_seq_one_letter_code
_entity_poly.pdbx_strand_id
1 'polypeptide(L)'
;MASIGSVLNDIPSVWIYIGCSILFSALLFFGRWFLKKHFKNRANKKFKGSFDELIQSSINCNLNIVEYITKNISLQKQIWDDKKKYESSTKIKPGMATKVHVELLYKLKVHLWTICIQALESEYNSRYKQEIIQFNNSLFDTLLSEIQSSLGIDLDSDLSYNYPVRYLMFYKKLRMVFEMVFLNIGSKLAISEEIKKNGDDQLYDTDLAIDAAEKNFITNINNMRAYNSKQMNKIIAASMAILKTMEDNLLCCFKFLQNLDLKQGDS
;
A
#
# COMPACT_ATOMS: atom_id res chain seq x y z
N MET A 1 50.44 -40.90 37.57
CA MET A 1 50.93 -40.10 36.43
C MET A 1 50.01 -40.35 35.26
N ALA A 2 49.01 -39.48 35.05
CA ALA A 2 48.07 -39.59 33.94
C ALA A 2 48.71 -38.97 32.67
N SER A 3 48.58 -39.68 31.56
CA SER A 3 49.24 -39.41 30.28
C SER A 3 48.82 -38.07 29.68
N ILE A 4 49.78 -37.14 29.56
CA ILE A 4 49.65 -35.90 28.76
C ILE A 4 49.47 -36.23 27.26
N GLY A 5 49.78 -37.45 26.83
CA GLY A 5 49.68 -37.91 25.44
C GLY A 5 48.25 -38.10 24.91
N SER A 6 47.22 -38.22 25.76
CA SER A 6 45.84 -38.33 25.26
C SER A 6 45.21 -36.97 24.92
N VAL A 7 45.69 -35.87 25.52
CA VAL A 7 45.13 -34.52 25.33
C VAL A 7 45.61 -33.87 24.02
N LEU A 8 46.79 -34.25 23.52
CA LEU A 8 47.37 -33.70 22.29
C LEU A 8 46.79 -34.32 21.00
N ASN A 9 46.21 -35.52 21.06
CA ASN A 9 45.59 -36.19 19.90
C ASN A 9 44.18 -35.69 19.57
N ASP A 10 43.54 -34.94 20.47
CA ASP A 10 42.19 -34.38 20.26
C ASP A 10 42.20 -32.94 19.72
N ILE A 11 43.37 -32.29 19.66
CA ILE A 11 43.50 -30.93 19.13
C ILE A 11 43.19 -30.86 17.62
N PRO A 12 43.67 -31.78 16.76
CA PRO A 12 43.39 -31.73 15.32
C PRO A 12 41.91 -31.92 14.97
N SER A 13 41.19 -32.76 15.73
CA SER A 13 39.78 -33.05 15.46
C SER A 13 38.89 -31.84 15.76
N VAL A 14 39.16 -31.09 16.84
CA VAL A 14 38.44 -29.85 17.19
C VAL A 14 38.58 -28.79 16.09
N TRP A 15 39.77 -28.60 15.53
CA TRP A 15 39.98 -27.64 14.43
C TRP A 15 39.27 -28.05 13.15
N ILE A 16 39.14 -29.35 12.87
CA ILE A 16 38.36 -29.87 11.74
C ILE A 16 36.87 -29.57 11.93
N TYR A 17 36.32 -29.77 13.13
CA TYR A 17 34.92 -29.44 13.42
C TYR A 17 34.63 -27.94 13.30
N ILE A 18 35.54 -27.08 13.81
CA ILE A 18 35.43 -25.63 13.67
C ILE A 18 35.49 -25.23 12.19
N GLY A 19 36.44 -25.77 11.43
CA GLY A 19 36.58 -25.51 9.99
C GLY A 19 35.34 -25.92 9.19
N CYS A 20 34.79 -27.11 9.45
CA CYS A 20 33.56 -27.59 8.82
C CYS A 20 32.34 -26.71 9.18
N SER A 21 32.22 -26.27 10.43
CA SER A 21 31.14 -25.39 10.89
C SER A 21 31.18 -24.01 10.22
N ILE A 22 32.37 -23.42 10.10
CA ILE A 22 32.57 -22.14 9.40
C ILE A 22 32.23 -22.28 7.91
N LEU A 23 32.70 -23.36 7.27
CA LEU A 23 32.49 -23.58 5.84
C LEU A 23 31.01 -23.85 5.53
N PHE A 24 30.32 -24.62 6.38
CA PHE A 24 28.88 -24.82 6.28
C PHE A 24 28.10 -23.52 6.47
N SER A 25 28.48 -22.70 7.45
CA SER A 25 27.87 -21.38 7.68
C SER A 25 28.08 -20.44 6.49
N ALA A 26 29.28 -20.45 5.89
CA ALA A 26 29.58 -19.68 4.69
C ALA A 26 28.74 -20.15 3.49
N LEU A 27 28.62 -21.46 3.27
CA LEU A 27 27.78 -22.02 2.20
C LEU A 27 26.31 -21.63 2.35
N LEU A 28 25.76 -21.69 3.57
CA LEU A 28 24.40 -21.24 3.84
C LEU A 28 24.23 -19.75 3.58
N PHE A 29 25.21 -18.93 3.96
CA PHE A 29 25.21 -17.49 3.72
C PHE A 29 25.24 -17.17 2.22
N PHE A 30 26.18 -17.75 1.48
CA PHE A 30 26.30 -17.56 0.03
C PHE A 30 25.07 -18.08 -0.71
N GLY A 31 24.55 -19.26 -0.35
CA GLY A 31 23.33 -19.81 -0.93
C GLY A 31 22.13 -18.86 -0.77
N ARG A 32 21.91 -18.33 0.44
CA ARG A 32 20.86 -17.32 0.69
C ARG A 32 21.09 -16.03 -0.11
N TRP A 33 22.33 -15.58 -0.21
CA TRP A 33 22.69 -14.39 -0.98
C TRP A 33 22.42 -14.56 -2.48
N PHE A 34 22.82 -15.69 -3.06
CA PHE A 34 22.57 -16.02 -4.47
C PHE A 34 21.07 -16.11 -4.78
N LEU A 35 20.29 -16.79 -3.93
CA LEU A 35 18.83 -16.86 -4.10
C LEU A 35 18.19 -15.48 -4.06
N LYS A 36 18.55 -14.65 -3.06
CA LYS A 36 18.07 -13.26 -2.95
C LYS A 36 18.40 -12.44 -4.20
N LYS A 37 19.63 -12.57 -4.72
CA LYS A 37 20.07 -11.88 -5.94
C LYS A 37 19.30 -12.35 -7.18
N HIS A 38 19.09 -13.66 -7.32
CA HIS A 38 18.35 -14.24 -8.43
C HIS A 38 16.89 -13.74 -8.49
N PHE A 39 16.16 -13.81 -7.39
CA PHE A 39 14.78 -13.31 -7.34
C PHE A 39 14.70 -11.79 -7.55
N LYS A 40 15.64 -11.03 -6.97
CA LYS A 40 15.73 -9.58 -7.19
C LYS A 40 15.92 -9.23 -8.66
N ASN A 41 16.87 -9.88 -9.33
CA ASN A 41 17.15 -9.63 -10.74
C ASN A 41 15.94 -9.93 -11.63
N ARG A 42 15.18 -10.99 -11.33
CA ARG A 42 14.00 -11.38 -12.10
C ARG A 42 12.84 -10.40 -11.96
N ALA A 43 12.49 -10.02 -10.72
CA ALA A 43 11.44 -9.04 -10.47
C ALA A 43 11.80 -7.67 -11.06
N ASN A 44 13.04 -7.21 -10.88
CA ASN A 44 13.53 -5.97 -11.47
C ASN A 44 13.49 -6.02 -13.01
N LYS A 45 13.93 -7.12 -13.64
CA LYS A 45 13.88 -7.25 -15.10
C LYS A 45 12.46 -7.11 -15.64
N LYS A 46 11.45 -7.55 -14.89
CA LYS A 46 10.05 -7.50 -15.31
C LYS A 46 9.38 -6.16 -15.07
N PHE A 47 9.55 -5.57 -13.89
CA PHE A 47 8.74 -4.42 -13.46
C PHE A 47 9.50 -3.10 -13.39
N LYS A 48 10.84 -3.09 -13.41
CA LYS A 48 11.61 -1.87 -13.21
C LYS A 48 11.32 -0.80 -14.27
N GLY A 49 11.18 -1.18 -15.55
CA GLY A 49 10.87 -0.23 -16.62
C GLY A 49 9.55 0.50 -16.37
N SER A 50 8.45 -0.25 -16.24
CA SER A 50 7.12 0.34 -15.98
C SER A 50 7.04 1.07 -14.63
N PHE A 51 7.79 0.62 -13.61
CA PHE A 51 7.90 1.32 -12.33
C PHE A 51 8.61 2.67 -12.50
N ASP A 52 9.79 2.69 -13.11
CA ASP A 52 10.58 3.91 -13.30
C ASP A 52 9.84 4.90 -14.20
N GLU A 53 9.21 4.44 -15.28
CA GLU A 53 8.34 5.27 -16.15
C GLU A 53 7.20 5.93 -15.36
N LEU A 54 6.52 5.15 -14.51
CA LEU A 54 5.41 5.66 -13.71
C LEU A 54 5.89 6.71 -12.68
N ILE A 55 6.98 6.44 -11.96
CA ILE A 55 7.54 7.41 -11.02
C ILE A 55 8.00 8.68 -11.74
N GLN A 56 8.65 8.57 -12.90
CA GLN A 56 9.06 9.74 -13.69
C GLN A 56 7.85 10.55 -14.18
N SER A 57 6.77 9.89 -14.62
CA SER A 57 5.56 10.60 -15.04
C SER A 57 4.97 11.47 -13.93
N SER A 58 5.07 11.05 -12.66
CA SER A 58 4.59 11.84 -11.53
C SER A 58 5.40 13.11 -11.22
N ILE A 59 6.64 13.19 -11.69
CA ILE A 59 7.54 14.33 -11.46
C ILE A 59 7.26 15.45 -12.49
N ASN A 60 6.64 15.13 -13.62
CA ASN A 60 6.35 16.09 -14.68
C ASN A 60 5.18 17.01 -14.32
N CYS A 61 5.30 18.32 -14.62
CA CYS A 61 4.34 19.35 -14.23
C CYS A 61 2.94 19.25 -14.87
N ASN A 62 2.75 18.42 -15.89
CA ASN A 62 1.46 18.20 -16.58
C ASN A 62 0.90 16.80 -16.28
N LEU A 63 0.87 16.41 -15.01
CA LEU A 63 0.38 15.09 -14.62
C LEU A 63 -1.14 14.99 -14.83
N ASN A 64 -1.58 14.13 -15.75
CA ASN A 64 -2.96 13.67 -15.77
C ASN A 64 -3.17 12.72 -14.59
N ILE A 65 -3.74 13.22 -13.50
CA ILE A 65 -3.87 12.49 -12.25
C ILE A 65 -4.70 11.21 -12.38
N VAL A 66 -5.79 11.25 -13.16
CA VAL A 66 -6.66 10.08 -13.40
C VAL A 66 -5.89 8.98 -14.13
N GLU A 67 -5.12 9.35 -15.15
CA GLU A 67 -4.28 8.42 -15.90
C GLU A 67 -3.19 7.82 -15.01
N TYR A 68 -2.52 8.65 -14.20
CA TYR A 68 -1.50 8.23 -13.26
C TYR A 68 -2.03 7.22 -12.23
N ILE A 69 -3.15 7.54 -11.57
CA ILE A 69 -3.77 6.64 -10.57
C ILE A 69 -4.15 5.31 -11.23
N THR A 70 -4.75 5.36 -12.42
CA THR A 70 -5.15 4.16 -13.18
C THR A 70 -3.94 3.27 -13.50
N LYS A 71 -2.86 3.86 -14.03
CA LYS A 71 -1.61 3.13 -14.32
C LYS A 71 -0.96 2.57 -13.05
N ASN A 72 -0.96 3.34 -11.96
CA ASN A 72 -0.41 2.91 -10.67
C ASN A 72 -1.18 1.71 -10.10
N ILE A 73 -2.51 1.79 -9.97
CA ILE A 73 -3.36 0.69 -9.49
C ILE A 73 -3.20 -0.56 -10.37
N SER A 74 -3.13 -0.38 -11.70
CA SER A 74 -2.89 -1.48 -12.64
C SER A 74 -1.54 -2.17 -12.40
N LEU A 75 -0.46 -1.40 -12.24
CA LEU A 75 0.86 -1.95 -11.95
C LEU A 75 0.90 -2.66 -10.59
N GLN A 76 0.26 -2.11 -9.56
CA GLN A 76 0.13 -2.78 -8.27
C GLN A 76 -0.57 -4.15 -8.42
N LYS A 77 -1.66 -4.23 -9.19
CA LYS A 77 -2.36 -5.49 -9.46
C LYS A 77 -1.45 -6.50 -10.16
N GLN A 78 -0.70 -6.07 -11.18
CA GLN A 78 0.24 -6.93 -11.90
C GLN A 78 1.34 -7.48 -10.98
N ILE A 79 1.88 -6.65 -10.08
CA ILE A 79 2.90 -7.08 -9.12
C ILE A 79 2.31 -8.06 -8.10
N TRP A 80 1.09 -7.81 -7.60
CA TRP A 80 0.39 -8.76 -6.71
C TRP A 80 0.15 -10.11 -7.38
N ASP A 81 -0.31 -10.11 -8.63
CA ASP A 81 -0.59 -11.35 -9.35
C ASP A 81 0.68 -12.11 -9.73
N ASP A 82 1.79 -11.40 -9.99
CA ASP A 82 3.10 -12.04 -10.16
C ASP A 82 3.64 -12.60 -8.84
N LYS A 83 3.47 -11.89 -7.72
CA LYS A 83 3.86 -12.36 -6.38
C LYS A 83 3.21 -13.71 -6.06
N LYS A 84 1.91 -13.85 -6.33
CA LYS A 84 1.12 -15.08 -6.08
C LYS A 84 1.68 -16.31 -6.83
N LYS A 85 2.43 -16.12 -7.92
CA LYS A 85 3.06 -17.22 -8.67
C LYS A 85 4.24 -17.84 -7.94
N TYR A 86 4.93 -17.08 -7.08
CA TYR A 86 6.12 -17.53 -6.35
C TYR A 86 5.81 -17.95 -4.91
N GLU A 87 4.68 -17.52 -4.38
CA GLU A 87 4.27 -17.81 -3.02
C GLU A 87 2.81 -18.25 -3.05
N SER A 88 2.58 -19.57 -2.99
CA SER A 88 1.25 -20.19 -3.01
C SER A 88 0.43 -19.86 -1.75
N SER A 89 1.10 -19.43 -0.67
CA SER A 89 0.41 -18.87 0.48
C SER A 89 -0.11 -17.47 0.16
N THR A 90 -1.36 -17.17 0.52
CA THR A 90 -2.00 -15.84 0.44
C THR A 90 -1.36 -14.77 1.34
N LYS A 91 -0.09 -14.97 1.72
CA LYS A 91 0.67 -14.12 2.60
C LYS A 91 0.92 -12.77 1.93
N ILE A 92 0.57 -11.69 2.64
CA ILE A 92 0.85 -10.32 2.20
C ILE A 92 2.33 -10.00 2.40
N LYS A 93 2.86 -10.28 3.59
CA LYS A 93 4.27 -10.06 3.94
C LYS A 93 5.24 -10.80 3.01
N PRO A 94 6.47 -10.28 2.84
CA PRO A 94 7.42 -10.89 1.94
C PRO A 94 7.92 -12.24 2.45
N GLY A 95 8.11 -13.16 1.51
CA GLY A 95 9.05 -14.28 1.63
C GLY A 95 10.37 -13.92 0.96
N MET A 96 11.33 -14.85 0.98
CA MET A 96 12.64 -14.63 0.33
C MET A 96 12.51 -14.37 -1.19
N ALA A 97 11.57 -15.04 -1.85
CA ALA A 97 11.33 -14.93 -3.28
C ALA A 97 10.50 -13.69 -3.68
N THR A 98 9.74 -13.12 -2.74
CA THR A 98 8.73 -12.08 -3.00
C THR A 98 9.08 -10.73 -2.36
N LYS A 99 10.25 -10.61 -1.73
CA LYS A 99 10.70 -9.37 -1.06
C LYS A 99 10.67 -8.16 -1.99
N VAL A 100 11.13 -8.31 -3.23
CA VAL A 100 11.14 -7.20 -4.20
C VAL A 100 9.74 -6.80 -4.65
N HIS A 101 8.82 -7.76 -4.81
CA HIS A 101 7.42 -7.44 -5.12
C HIS A 101 6.80 -6.56 -4.03
N VAL A 102 6.99 -6.93 -2.76
CA VAL A 102 6.43 -6.17 -1.64
C VAL A 102 7.10 -4.80 -1.50
N GLU A 103 8.41 -4.71 -1.73
CA GLU A 103 9.13 -3.43 -1.75
C GLU A 103 8.59 -2.48 -2.85
N LEU A 104 8.38 -2.99 -4.06
CA LEU A 104 7.81 -2.23 -5.17
C LEU A 104 6.36 -1.80 -4.87
N LEU A 105 5.55 -2.70 -4.32
CA LEU A 105 4.17 -2.41 -3.92
C LEU A 105 4.11 -1.30 -2.86
N TYR A 106 4.95 -1.38 -1.84
CA TYR A 106 5.05 -0.34 -0.82
C TYR A 106 5.37 1.02 -1.44
N LYS A 107 6.41 1.08 -2.29
CA LYS A 107 6.80 2.32 -2.99
C LYS A 107 5.69 2.87 -3.86
N LEU A 108 5.03 2.02 -4.66
CA LEU A 108 3.91 2.44 -5.52
C LEU A 108 2.75 3.03 -4.72
N LYS A 109 2.39 2.39 -3.59
CA LYS A 109 1.33 2.87 -2.70
C LYS A 109 1.71 4.20 -2.05
N VAL A 110 2.92 4.31 -1.52
CA VAL A 110 3.41 5.57 -0.93
C VAL A 110 3.35 6.71 -1.94
N HIS A 111 3.83 6.50 -3.17
CA HIS A 111 3.75 7.51 -4.24
C HIS A 111 2.31 7.84 -4.64
N LEU A 112 1.45 6.83 -4.79
CA LEU A 112 0.03 7.02 -5.10
C LEU A 112 -0.63 7.92 -4.06
N TRP A 113 -0.51 7.56 -2.78
CA TRP A 113 -1.10 8.31 -1.68
C TRP A 113 -0.55 9.73 -1.57
N THR A 114 0.74 9.92 -1.78
CA THR A 114 1.37 11.25 -1.77
C THR A 114 0.74 12.16 -2.82
N ILE A 115 0.67 11.70 -4.08
CA ILE A 115 0.14 12.50 -5.20
C ILE A 115 -1.35 12.76 -5.03
N CYS A 116 -2.12 11.74 -4.66
CA CYS A 116 -3.56 11.89 -4.44
C CYS A 116 -3.87 12.88 -3.32
N ILE A 117 -3.16 12.79 -2.19
CA ILE A 117 -3.39 13.70 -1.06
C ILE A 117 -2.99 15.14 -1.42
N GLN A 118 -1.85 15.33 -2.10
CA GLN A 118 -1.41 16.66 -2.55
C GLN A 118 -2.40 17.30 -3.54
N ALA A 119 -2.96 16.50 -4.45
CA ALA A 119 -3.95 17.00 -5.39
C ALA A 119 -5.29 17.34 -4.72
N LEU A 120 -5.75 16.52 -3.76
CA LEU A 120 -6.92 16.85 -2.94
C LEU A 120 -6.70 18.10 -2.08
N GLU A 121 -5.48 18.30 -1.55
CA GLU A 121 -5.11 19.50 -0.82
C GLU A 121 -5.13 20.74 -1.73
N SER A 122 -4.59 20.63 -2.94
CA SER A 122 -4.65 21.70 -3.94
C SER A 122 -6.10 22.06 -4.28
N GLU A 123 -6.96 21.06 -4.46
CA GLU A 123 -8.39 21.23 -4.71
C GLU A 123 -9.12 21.87 -3.53
N TYR A 124 -8.78 21.49 -2.30
CA TYR A 124 -9.30 22.14 -1.11
C TYR A 124 -8.88 23.61 -1.03
N ASN A 125 -7.60 23.90 -1.32
CA ASN A 125 -7.04 25.25 -1.24
C ASN A 125 -7.57 26.21 -2.31
N SER A 126 -8.06 25.70 -3.44
CA SER A 126 -8.66 26.50 -4.51
C SER A 126 -10.09 26.99 -4.17
N ARG A 127 -10.74 26.38 -3.17
CA ARG A 127 -12.12 26.64 -2.75
C ARG A 127 -12.24 27.74 -1.70
N TYR A 128 -13.45 28.29 -1.54
CA TYR A 128 -13.74 29.29 -0.51
C TYR A 128 -13.76 28.65 0.88
N LYS A 129 -12.61 28.69 1.58
CA LYS A 129 -12.41 28.06 2.90
C LYS A 129 -13.43 28.46 3.96
N GLN A 130 -14.06 29.63 3.84
CA GLN A 130 -15.09 30.12 4.77
C GLN A 130 -16.36 29.27 4.76
N GLU A 131 -16.66 28.61 3.64
CA GLU A 131 -17.80 27.70 3.48
C GLU A 131 -17.47 26.26 3.91
N ILE A 132 -16.17 25.98 4.12
CA ILE A 132 -15.65 24.65 4.46
C ILE A 132 -15.05 24.69 5.87
N ILE A 133 -15.93 24.84 6.86
CA ILE A 133 -15.57 25.10 8.28
C ILE A 133 -14.90 23.88 8.95
N GLN A 134 -15.04 22.68 8.38
CA GLN A 134 -14.70 21.43 9.07
C GLN A 134 -13.23 20.98 8.92
N PHE A 135 -12.41 21.67 8.13
CA PHE A 135 -11.06 21.20 7.78
C PHE A 135 -9.96 21.98 8.51
N ASN A 136 -9.18 21.29 9.33
CA ASN A 136 -7.94 21.84 9.89
C ASN A 136 -6.83 21.85 8.83
N ASN A 137 -6.01 22.89 8.80
CA ASN A 137 -4.86 23.05 7.90
C ASN A 137 -3.89 21.85 7.93
N SER A 138 -3.81 21.10 9.03
CA SER A 138 -2.90 19.95 9.16
C SER A 138 -3.51 18.60 8.75
N LEU A 139 -4.76 18.56 8.25
CA LEU A 139 -5.45 17.30 7.97
C LEU A 139 -4.70 16.44 6.96
N PHE A 140 -4.30 17.02 5.82
CA PHE A 140 -3.70 16.30 4.70
C PHE A 140 -2.34 15.71 5.07
N ASP A 141 -1.47 16.51 5.69
CA ASP A 141 -0.17 16.04 6.20
C ASP A 141 -0.31 14.92 7.22
N THR A 142 -1.24 15.07 8.17
CA THR A 142 -1.48 14.07 9.22
C THR A 142 -1.97 12.76 8.60
N LEU A 143 -2.95 12.85 7.69
CA LEU A 143 -3.52 11.70 7.00
C LEU A 143 -2.48 10.97 6.15
N LEU A 144 -1.65 11.69 5.40
CA LEU A 144 -0.60 11.11 4.58
C LEU A 144 0.43 10.37 5.44
N SER A 145 0.92 11.02 6.50
CA SER A 145 1.88 10.42 7.45
C SER A 145 1.32 9.16 8.10
N GLU A 146 0.07 9.19 8.56
CA GLU A 146 -0.58 8.04 9.18
C GLU A 146 -0.74 6.86 8.20
N ILE A 147 -1.15 7.12 6.96
CA ILE A 147 -1.29 6.10 5.91
C ILE A 147 0.07 5.48 5.58
N GLN A 148 1.11 6.30 5.37
CA GLN A 148 2.46 5.81 5.04
C GLN A 148 3.06 4.97 6.18
N SER A 149 2.87 5.40 7.43
CA SER A 149 3.28 4.65 8.61
C SER A 149 2.56 3.30 8.68
N SER A 150 1.24 3.29 8.44
CA SER A 150 0.46 2.06 8.42
C SER A 150 0.87 1.10 7.31
N LEU A 151 1.15 1.61 6.12
CA LEU A 151 1.69 0.84 4.99
C LEU A 151 3.03 0.18 5.35
N GLY A 152 3.94 0.91 5.99
CA GLY A 152 5.23 0.37 6.42
C GLY A 152 5.07 -0.78 7.41
N ILE A 153 4.14 -0.65 8.36
CA ILE A 153 3.82 -1.71 9.32
C ILE A 153 3.27 -2.98 8.64
N ASP A 154 2.36 -2.83 7.69
CA ASP A 154 1.65 -3.98 7.10
C ASP A 154 2.41 -4.68 5.97
N LEU A 155 3.25 -3.94 5.24
CA LEU A 155 4.00 -4.46 4.09
C LEU A 155 5.49 -4.73 4.40
N ASP A 156 6.13 -3.93 5.26
CA ASP A 156 7.59 -3.97 5.42
C ASP A 156 8.06 -4.46 6.81
N SER A 157 7.29 -4.21 7.88
CA SER A 157 7.65 -4.69 9.23
C SER A 157 7.42 -6.20 9.39
N ASP A 158 8.38 -6.93 9.96
CA ASP A 158 8.30 -8.39 10.12
C ASP A 158 7.36 -8.83 11.25
N LEU A 159 7.18 -8.03 12.32
CA LEU A 159 6.53 -8.46 13.57
C LEU A 159 5.26 -7.71 13.96
N SER A 160 4.87 -6.65 13.22
CA SER A 160 3.67 -5.86 13.51
C SER A 160 2.63 -5.97 12.41
N TYR A 161 1.40 -5.54 12.73
CA TYR A 161 0.31 -5.32 11.78
C TYR A 161 -0.63 -4.26 12.33
N ASN A 162 -1.35 -3.57 11.45
CA ASN A 162 -2.46 -2.72 11.85
C ASN A 162 -3.78 -3.50 11.75
N TYR A 163 -4.67 -3.18 12.69
CA TYR A 163 -6.05 -3.60 12.57
C TYR A 163 -6.76 -2.78 11.48
N PRO A 164 -7.64 -3.41 10.69
CA PRO A 164 -8.50 -2.76 9.69
C PRO A 164 -9.24 -1.52 10.19
N VAL A 165 -9.58 -1.46 11.48
CA VAL A 165 -10.17 -0.26 12.12
C VAL A 165 -9.36 1.02 11.85
N ARG A 166 -8.03 0.92 11.75
CA ARG A 166 -7.18 2.07 11.46
C ARG A 166 -7.38 2.59 10.03
N TYR A 167 -7.49 1.70 9.05
CA TYR A 167 -7.80 2.09 7.67
C TYR A 167 -9.23 2.62 7.52
N LEU A 168 -10.19 2.09 8.28
CA LEU A 168 -11.54 2.66 8.36
C LEU A 168 -11.53 4.07 8.94
N MET A 169 -10.68 4.35 9.94
CA MET A 169 -10.50 5.72 10.44
C MET A 169 -9.90 6.65 9.38
N PHE A 170 -8.93 6.17 8.58
CA PHE A 170 -8.41 6.94 7.46
C PHE A 170 -9.50 7.24 6.43
N TYR A 171 -10.34 6.25 6.11
CA TYR A 171 -11.49 6.45 5.23
C TYR A 171 -12.44 7.51 5.77
N LYS A 172 -12.79 7.48 7.06
CA LYS A 172 -13.68 8.52 7.65
C LYS A 172 -13.14 9.94 7.47
N LYS A 173 -11.81 10.12 7.60
CA LYS A 173 -11.15 11.41 7.33
C LYS A 173 -11.23 11.77 5.83
N LEU A 174 -10.98 10.82 4.93
CA LEU A 174 -11.10 11.02 3.47
C LEU A 174 -12.54 11.30 3.02
N ARG A 175 -13.52 10.64 3.64
CA ARG A 175 -14.94 10.79 3.32
C ARG A 175 -15.38 12.24 3.46
N MET A 176 -14.89 12.94 4.48
CA MET A 176 -15.14 14.38 4.61
C MET A 176 -14.64 15.14 3.37
N VAL A 177 -13.45 14.78 2.85
CA VAL A 177 -12.88 15.41 1.64
C VAL A 177 -13.71 15.06 0.42
N PHE A 178 -14.15 13.81 0.30
CA PHE A 178 -15.00 13.35 -0.79
C PHE A 178 -16.36 14.04 -0.78
N GLU A 179 -16.95 14.26 0.39
CA GLU A 179 -18.19 15.01 0.55
C GLU A 179 -18.04 16.45 0.02
N MET A 180 -16.94 17.12 0.38
CA MET A 180 -16.65 18.45 -0.17
C MET A 180 -16.52 18.44 -1.70
N VAL A 181 -15.89 17.43 -2.28
CA VAL A 181 -15.71 17.30 -3.74
C VAL A 181 -17.01 16.93 -4.46
N PHE A 182 -17.64 15.82 -4.08
CA PHE A 182 -18.83 15.29 -4.74
C PHE A 182 -20.05 16.19 -4.56
N LEU A 183 -20.24 16.77 -3.37
CA LEU A 183 -21.33 17.72 -3.11
C LEU A 183 -20.96 19.15 -3.51
N ASN A 184 -19.74 19.33 -4.01
CA ASN A 184 -19.20 20.59 -4.49
C ASN A 184 -19.31 21.74 -3.47
N ILE A 185 -19.01 21.43 -2.21
CA ILE A 185 -19.04 22.39 -1.10
C ILE A 185 -17.92 23.43 -1.30
N GLY A 186 -18.22 24.71 -1.13
CA GLY A 186 -17.22 25.78 -1.24
C GLY A 186 -16.85 26.20 -2.66
N SER A 187 -17.64 25.81 -3.67
CA SER A 187 -17.28 26.05 -5.08
C SER A 187 -17.67 27.44 -5.59
N LYS A 188 -16.85 27.97 -6.51
CA LYS A 188 -17.19 29.11 -7.38
C LYS A 188 -18.29 28.81 -8.42
N LEU A 189 -18.67 27.55 -8.58
CA LEU A 189 -19.36 27.02 -9.76
C LEU A 189 -20.83 26.74 -9.48
N ALA A 190 -21.70 27.24 -10.36
CA ALA A 190 -23.11 26.86 -10.38
C ALA A 190 -23.26 25.50 -11.08
N ILE A 191 -23.29 24.41 -10.31
CA ILE A 191 -23.53 23.06 -10.85
C ILE A 191 -25.03 22.76 -10.95
N SER A 192 -25.42 22.00 -11.98
CA SER A 192 -26.81 21.57 -12.17
C SER A 192 -27.23 20.54 -11.12
N GLU A 193 -28.54 20.42 -10.89
CA GLU A 193 -29.11 19.42 -9.97
C GLU A 193 -28.79 17.97 -10.40
N GLU A 194 -28.65 17.72 -11.70
CA GLU A 194 -28.21 16.42 -12.21
C GLU A 194 -26.78 16.08 -11.76
N ILE A 195 -25.87 17.06 -11.80
CA ILE A 195 -24.48 16.88 -11.35
C ILE A 195 -24.42 16.67 -9.84
N LYS A 196 -25.22 17.41 -9.07
CA LYS A 196 -25.34 17.21 -7.61
C LYS A 196 -25.79 15.80 -7.27
N LYS A 197 -26.88 15.35 -7.91
CA LYS A 197 -27.41 14.00 -7.71
C LYS A 197 -26.39 12.92 -8.06
N ASN A 198 -25.65 13.09 -9.16
CA ASN A 198 -24.56 12.17 -9.51
C ASN A 198 -23.44 12.16 -8.47
N GLY A 199 -23.11 13.33 -7.89
CA GLY A 199 -22.18 13.41 -6.77
C GLY A 199 -22.67 12.66 -5.53
N ASP A 200 -23.93 12.85 -5.14
CA ASP A 200 -24.58 12.12 -4.04
C ASP A 200 -24.53 10.60 -4.25
N ASP A 201 -24.93 10.14 -5.45
CA ASP A 201 -24.94 8.73 -5.82
C ASP A 201 -23.52 8.14 -5.73
N GLN A 202 -22.50 8.86 -6.20
CA GLN A 202 -21.10 8.42 -6.09
C GLN A 202 -20.60 8.37 -4.66
N LEU A 203 -20.91 9.36 -3.82
CA LEU A 203 -20.54 9.33 -2.41
C LEU A 203 -21.19 8.15 -1.69
N TYR A 204 -22.48 7.89 -1.95
CA TYR A 204 -23.20 6.74 -1.43
C TYR A 204 -22.55 5.40 -1.85
N ASP A 205 -22.19 5.26 -3.12
CA ASP A 205 -21.51 4.06 -3.63
C ASP A 205 -20.15 3.84 -2.96
N THR A 206 -19.38 4.92 -2.71
CA THR A 206 -18.11 4.82 -1.99
C THR A 206 -18.28 4.36 -0.54
N ASP A 207 -19.31 4.85 0.16
CA ASP A 207 -19.65 4.43 1.52
C ASP A 207 -20.07 2.96 1.56
N LEU A 208 -20.95 2.54 0.64
CA LEU A 208 -21.38 1.14 0.52
C LEU A 208 -20.21 0.17 0.28
N ALA A 209 -19.25 0.55 -0.57
CA ALA A 209 -18.08 -0.27 -0.85
C ALA A 209 -17.19 -0.47 0.39
N ILE A 210 -17.06 0.55 1.24
CA ILE A 210 -16.31 0.47 2.50
C ILE A 210 -17.07 -0.37 3.52
N ASP A 211 -18.38 -0.17 3.67
CA ASP A 211 -19.22 -0.96 4.58
C ASP A 211 -19.17 -2.45 4.24
N ALA A 212 -19.17 -2.79 2.95
CA ALA A 212 -19.01 -4.16 2.49
C ALA A 212 -17.63 -4.74 2.89
N ALA A 213 -16.56 -3.94 2.76
CA ALA A 213 -15.22 -4.34 3.17
C ALA A 213 -15.10 -4.52 4.70
N GLU A 214 -15.75 -3.66 5.49
CA GLU A 214 -15.83 -3.75 6.95
C GLU A 214 -16.61 -5.00 7.41
N LYS A 215 -17.79 -5.26 6.84
CA LYS A 215 -18.59 -6.46 7.17
C LYS A 215 -17.82 -7.74 6.91
N ASN A 216 -17.09 -7.79 5.79
CA ASN A 216 -16.21 -8.91 5.47
C ASN A 216 -15.11 -9.10 6.53
N PHE A 217 -14.56 -8.00 7.06
CA PHE A 217 -13.57 -8.06 8.13
C PHE A 217 -14.15 -8.57 9.46
N ILE A 218 -15.28 -8.02 9.92
CA ILE A 218 -15.93 -8.41 11.19
C ILE A 218 -16.25 -9.91 11.19
N THR A 219 -16.80 -10.40 10.07
CA THR A 219 -17.11 -11.82 9.88
C THR A 219 -15.86 -12.69 9.99
N ASN A 220 -14.70 -12.20 9.53
CA ASN A 220 -13.45 -12.95 9.57
C ASN A 220 -12.77 -12.95 10.95
N ILE A 221 -12.91 -11.88 11.75
CA ILE A 221 -12.32 -11.80 13.10
C ILE A 221 -13.13 -12.56 14.15
N ASN A 222 -14.47 -12.47 14.12
CA ASN A 222 -15.32 -13.13 15.13
C ASN A 222 -15.17 -14.67 15.13
N ASN A 223 -14.59 -15.22 14.07
CA ASN A 223 -14.31 -16.64 13.91
C ASN A 223 -12.89 -17.06 14.35
N MET A 224 -12.09 -16.16 14.93
CA MET A 224 -10.71 -16.46 15.35
C MET A 224 -10.65 -16.99 16.79
N ARG A 225 -10.20 -18.26 16.95
CA ARG A 225 -10.07 -18.92 18.26
C ARG A 225 -8.66 -18.87 18.88
N ALA A 226 -7.60 -18.56 18.12
CA ALA A 226 -6.21 -18.52 18.62
C ALA A 226 -5.23 -17.79 17.68
N TYR A 227 -4.53 -16.75 18.16
CA TYR A 227 -3.61 -15.91 17.38
C TYR A 227 -2.39 -16.68 16.84
N ASN A 228 -2.34 -16.89 15.52
CA ASN A 228 -1.18 -17.46 14.83
C ASN A 228 -0.86 -16.71 13.52
N SER A 229 0.27 -17.05 12.87
CA SER A 229 0.75 -16.37 11.65
C SER A 229 -0.25 -16.38 10.49
N LYS A 230 -1.09 -17.42 10.38
CA LYS A 230 -2.15 -17.50 9.36
C LYS A 230 -3.24 -16.47 9.61
N GLN A 231 -3.62 -16.24 10.86
CA GLN A 231 -4.62 -15.22 11.21
C GLN A 231 -4.07 -13.81 11.04
N MET A 232 -2.81 -13.57 11.43
CA MET A 232 -2.13 -12.29 11.19
C MET A 232 -2.19 -11.92 9.69
N ASN A 233 -1.91 -12.87 8.80
CA ASN A 233 -2.03 -12.65 7.35
C ASN A 233 -3.46 -12.34 6.89
N LYS A 234 -4.50 -12.94 7.52
CA LYS A 234 -5.90 -12.60 7.21
C LYS A 234 -6.24 -11.17 7.62
N ILE A 235 -5.77 -10.73 8.78
CA ILE A 235 -5.96 -9.35 9.26
C ILE A 235 -5.29 -8.37 8.29
N ILE A 236 -4.02 -8.62 7.94
CA ILE A 236 -3.29 -7.78 6.99
C ILE A 236 -3.99 -7.79 5.61
N ALA A 237 -4.46 -8.94 5.14
CA ALA A 237 -5.20 -9.02 3.87
C ALA A 237 -6.49 -8.19 3.89
N ALA A 238 -7.22 -8.19 5.01
CA ALA A 238 -8.40 -7.35 5.19
C ALA A 238 -8.03 -5.85 5.20
N SER A 239 -6.95 -5.47 5.91
CA SER A 239 -6.42 -4.09 5.89
C SER A 239 -6.08 -3.63 4.46
N MET A 240 -5.40 -4.48 3.69
CA MET A 240 -5.07 -4.20 2.29
C MET A 240 -6.28 -4.16 1.36
N ALA A 241 -7.34 -4.91 1.67
CA ALA A 241 -8.59 -4.85 0.91
C ALA A 241 -9.31 -3.51 1.13
N ILE A 242 -9.41 -3.05 2.37
CA ILE A 242 -9.99 -1.72 2.68
C ILE A 242 -9.17 -0.63 2.02
N LEU A 243 -7.84 -0.69 2.15
CA LEU A 243 -6.96 0.28 1.49
C LEU A 243 -7.17 0.31 -0.02
N LYS A 244 -7.30 -0.86 -0.66
CA LYS A 244 -7.59 -0.93 -2.09
C LYS A 244 -8.93 -0.27 -2.43
N THR A 245 -9.98 -0.51 -1.65
CA THR A 245 -11.27 0.18 -1.83
C THR A 245 -11.10 1.69 -1.71
N MET A 246 -10.29 2.18 -0.77
CA MET A 246 -10.00 3.61 -0.65
C MET A 246 -9.25 4.16 -1.89
N GLU A 247 -8.33 3.40 -2.47
CA GLU A 247 -7.62 3.75 -3.72
C GLU A 247 -8.59 3.81 -4.93
N ASP A 248 -9.53 2.88 -5.01
CA ASP A 248 -10.58 2.88 -6.04
C ASP A 248 -11.53 4.08 -5.86
N ASN A 249 -11.89 4.43 -4.61
CA ASN A 249 -12.70 5.61 -4.28
C ASN A 249 -11.97 6.92 -4.65
N LEU A 250 -10.65 7.01 -4.43
CA LEU A 250 -9.84 8.15 -4.89
C LEU A 250 -9.90 8.30 -6.41
N LEU A 251 -9.77 7.20 -7.16
CA LEU A 251 -9.88 7.24 -8.61
C LEU A 251 -11.26 7.73 -9.06
N CYS A 252 -12.33 7.30 -8.39
CA CYS A 252 -13.69 7.78 -8.65
C CYS A 252 -13.78 9.29 -8.44
N CYS A 253 -13.30 9.78 -7.29
CA CYS A 253 -13.28 11.21 -6.94
C CYS A 253 -12.54 12.05 -8.00
N PHE A 254 -11.34 11.65 -8.43
CA PHE A 254 -10.61 12.41 -9.45
C PHE A 254 -11.24 12.33 -10.85
N LYS A 255 -11.89 11.23 -11.21
CA LYS A 255 -12.67 11.15 -12.45
C LYS A 255 -13.85 12.10 -12.42
N PHE A 256 -14.52 12.23 -11.28
CA PHE A 256 -15.61 13.18 -11.10
C PHE A 256 -15.12 14.62 -11.30
N LEU A 257 -14.02 15.01 -10.64
CA LEU A 257 -13.39 16.33 -10.83
C LEU A 257 -13.04 16.60 -12.30
N GLN A 258 -12.35 15.66 -12.97
CA GLN A 258 -11.99 15.81 -14.38
C GLN A 258 -13.22 16.00 -15.29
N ASN A 259 -14.33 15.32 -14.99
CA ASN A 259 -15.57 15.48 -15.75
C ASN A 259 -16.26 16.84 -15.51
N LEU A 260 -16.10 17.43 -14.32
CA LEU A 260 -16.61 18.77 -14.03
C LEU A 260 -15.86 19.83 -14.85
N ASP A 261 -14.54 19.71 -14.96
CA ASP A 261 -13.70 20.65 -15.72
C ASP A 261 -13.99 20.58 -17.22
N LEU A 262 -14.17 19.38 -17.77
CA LEU A 262 -14.49 19.19 -19.20
C LEU A 262 -15.83 19.84 -19.58
N LYS A 263 -16.86 19.70 -18.73
CA LYS A 263 -18.18 20.28 -18.98
C LYS A 263 -18.19 21.82 -18.98
N GLN A 264 -17.13 22.47 -18.47
CA GLN A 264 -17.00 23.93 -18.47
C GLN A 264 -16.24 24.47 -19.69
N GLY A 265 -15.42 23.64 -20.36
CA GLY A 265 -14.75 24.03 -21.59
C GLY A 265 -15.68 24.15 -22.81
N ASP A 266 -16.88 23.57 -22.70
CA ASP A 266 -17.89 23.50 -23.76
C ASP A 266 -19.04 24.53 -23.59
N SER A 267 -18.97 25.39 -22.57
CA SER A 267 -19.97 26.42 -22.22
C SER A 267 -19.40 27.82 -22.28
#